data_AF-A0A4U9V826-F1
#
_entry.id   AF-A0A4U9V826-F1
#
_cell.length_a   1.000
_cell.length_b   1.000
_cell.length_c   1.000
_cell.angle_alpha   90.00
_cell.angle_beta   90.00
_cell.angle_gamma   90.00
#
_symmetry.space_group_name_H-M   'P 1'
#
loop_
_entity.id
_entity.type
_entity.pdbx_description
1 polymer ?
#
loop_
_entity_poly.entity_id
_entity_poly.type
_entity_poly.pdbx_seq_one_letter_code
_entity_poly.pdbx_strand_id
1 'polypeptide(L)' 'MLLSAAPPAWHDEYNYASAFLGHGIEMVKAETCDVLVPAECEIIIEGYVSADKSVAEGPFGEFPGYLPTSPA' A
#
# COMPACT_ATOMS: atom_id res chain seq x y z
N MET A 1 -2.18 3.38 -8.68
CA MET A 1 -1.55 2.05 -8.52
C MET A 1 -2.56 0.96 -8.90
N LEU A 2 -2.60 0.55 -10.17
CA LEU A 2 -3.62 -0.39 -10.69
C LEU A 2 -3.35 -1.87 -10.35
N LEU A 3 -2.19 -2.20 -9.77
CA LEU A 3 -1.76 -3.59 -9.52
C LEU A 3 -1.47 -3.92 -8.03
N SER A 4 -1.87 -3.06 -7.09
CA SER A 4 -1.84 -3.41 -5.66
C SER A 4 -2.89 -4.49 -5.29
N ALA A 5 -3.71 -4.94 -6.25
CA ALA A 5 -4.86 -5.80 -6.03
C ALA A 5 -4.50 -7.30 -5.91
N ALA A 6 -3.49 -7.61 -5.10
CA ALA A 6 -3.08 -8.96 -4.69
C ALA A 6 -2.52 -9.87 -5.81
N PRO A 7 -1.23 -9.72 -6.18
CA PRO A 7 -0.53 -10.81 -6.87
C PRO A 7 -0.44 -12.06 -5.97
N PRO A 8 -0.02 -13.21 -6.52
CA PRO A 8 0.26 -14.40 -5.72
C PRO A 8 1.22 -14.07 -4.57
N ALA A 9 0.98 -14.69 -3.41
CA ALA A 9 1.83 -14.49 -2.24
C ALA A 9 3.32 -14.67 -2.57
N TRP A 10 4.18 -13.91 -1.88
CA TRP A 10 5.65 -13.96 -2.02
C TRP A 10 6.19 -13.46 -3.36
N HIS A 11 5.38 -12.71 -4.13
CA HIS A 11 5.83 -12.04 -5.34
C HIS A 11 5.83 -10.53 -5.15
N ASP A 12 6.71 -9.86 -5.88
CA ASP A 12 6.82 -8.40 -5.89
C ASP A 12 5.81 -7.78 -6.87
N GLU A 13 4.88 -7.00 -6.34
CA GLU A 13 3.85 -6.27 -7.08
C GLU A 13 4.43 -5.35 -8.16
N TYR A 14 5.55 -4.68 -7.90
CA TYR A 14 6.17 -3.73 -8.82
C TYR A 14 6.82 -4.44 -10.01
N ASN A 15 7.31 -5.67 -9.83
CA ASN A 15 7.77 -6.49 -10.95
C ASN A 15 6.62 -6.86 -11.89
N TYR A 16 5.47 -7.23 -11.36
CA TYR A 16 4.26 -7.48 -12.16
C TYR A 16 3.79 -6.20 -12.86
N ALA A 17 3.79 -5.08 -12.15
CA ALA A 17 3.40 -3.80 -12.72
C ALA A 17 4.33 -3.35 -13.84
N SER A 18 5.64 -3.51 -13.66
CA SER A 18 6.63 -3.21 -14.70
C SER A 18 6.44 -4.10 -15.94
N ALA A 19 6.20 -5.40 -15.74
CA ALA A 19 5.93 -6.33 -16.84
C ALA A 19 4.65 -5.97 -17.61
N PHE A 20 3.60 -5.58 -16.89
CA PHE A 20 2.33 -5.16 -17.50
C PHE A 20 2.46 -3.84 -18.28
N LEU A 21 3.20 -2.87 -17.74
CA LEU A 21 3.45 -1.58 -18.38
C LEU A 21 4.45 -1.66 -19.54
N GLY A 22 5.22 -2.75 -19.63
CA GLY A 22 6.26 -2.94 -20.64
C GLY A 22 7.54 -2.13 -20.38
N HIS A 23 7.63 -1.48 -19.22
CA HIS A 23 8.81 -0.75 -18.77
C HIS A 23 8.97 -0.84 -17.25
N GLY A 24 10.19 -0.65 -16.75
CA GLY A 24 10.46 -0.61 -15.31
C GLY A 24 9.80 0.60 -14.64
N ILE A 25 9.27 0.40 -13.44
CA ILE A 25 8.92 1.49 -12.52
C ILE A 25 10.21 1.91 -11.81
N GLU A 26 10.53 3.20 -11.84
CA GLU A 26 11.68 3.74 -11.13
C GLU A 26 11.41 3.75 -9.62
N MET A 27 12.35 3.19 -8.85
CA MET A 27 12.25 3.06 -7.41
C MET A 27 13.38 3.83 -6.74
N VAL A 28 13.05 4.55 -5.66
CA VAL A 28 13.98 5.30 -4.82
C VAL A 28 13.90 4.84 -3.38
N LYS A 29 14.96 5.06 -2.60
CA LYS A 29 14.98 4.73 -1.18
C LYS A 29 14.20 5.78 -0.38
N ALA A 30 13.38 5.33 0.57
CA ALA A 30 12.80 6.16 1.61
C ALA A 30 13.87 6.90 2.43
N GLU A 31 13.51 8.02 3.05
CA GLU A 31 14.46 8.88 3.79
C GLU A 31 14.83 8.29 5.16
N THR A 32 13.85 7.71 5.85
CA THR A 32 13.97 7.30 7.26
C THR A 32 14.06 5.78 7.46
N CYS A 33 13.87 4.99 6.40
CA CYS A 33 13.94 3.53 6.44
C CYS A 33 14.50 2.93 5.14
N ASP A 34 14.68 1.60 5.10
CA ASP A 34 15.27 0.89 3.96
C ASP A 34 14.24 0.40 2.91
N VAL A 35 13.03 0.95 2.93
CA VAL A 35 11.97 0.59 1.97
C VAL A 35 12.17 1.35 0.66
N LEU A 36 11.96 0.66 -0.47
CA LEU A 36 11.92 1.28 -1.79
C LEU A 36 10.50 1.75 -2.14
N VAL A 37 10.38 2.96 -2.67
CA VAL A 37 9.12 3.59 -3.07
C VAL A 37 9.22 4.09 -4.52
N PRO A 38 8.10 4.18 -5.28
CA PRO A 38 8.14 4.74 -6.62
C PRO A 38 8.63 6.19 -6.64
N ALA A 39 9.51 6.52 -7.59
CA ALA A 39 10.10 7.85 -7.72
C ALA A 39 9.06 8.95 -8.00
N GLU A 40 7.94 8.59 -8.64
CA GLU A 40 6.87 9.50 -9.05
C GLU A 40 5.69 9.55 -8.05
N CYS A 41 5.89 9.14 -6.80
CA CYS A 41 4.88 9.31 -5.75
C CYS A 41 4.63 10.78 -5.43
N GLU A 42 3.37 11.22 -5.45
CA GLU A 42 2.99 12.58 -5.03
C GLU A 42 3.22 12.82 -3.52
N ILE A 43 2.90 11.81 -2.69
CA ILE A 43 3.03 11.87 -1.23
C ILE A 43 3.53 10.50 -0.73
N ILE A 44 4.54 10.53 0.15
CA ILE A 44 5.08 9.36 0.84
C ILE A 44 4.92 9.59 2.36
N ILE A 45 4.39 8.59 3.06
CA ILE A 45 4.31 8.57 4.53
C ILE A 45 5.23 7.46 5.02
N GLU A 46 6.23 7.83 5.82
CA GLU A 46 7.21 6.89 6.37
C GLU A 46 7.03 6.71 7.87
N GLY A 47 7.34 5.52 8.38
CA GLY A 47 7.23 5.21 9.79
C GLY A 47 7.29 3.72 10.08
N TYR A 48 6.74 3.33 11.23
CA TYR A 48 6.74 1.95 11.69
C TYR A 48 5.32 1.50 12.02
N VAL A 49 4.98 0.29 11.60
CA VAL A 49 3.74 -0.39 11.99
C VAL A 49 4.05 -1.27 13.20
N SER A 50 3.31 -1.07 14.29
CA SER A 50 3.47 -1.86 15.51
C SER A 50 2.83 -3.24 15.34
N ALA A 51 3.59 -4.31 15.58
CA ALA A 51 3.04 -5.67 15.56
C ALA A 51 2.15 -5.98 16.79
N ASP A 52 2.37 -5.29 17.91
CA ASP A 52 1.76 -5.63 19.20
C ASP A 52 0.68 -4.64 19.68
N LYS A 53 0.47 -3.54 18.95
CA LYS A 53 -0.45 -2.47 19.37
C LYS A 53 -1.59 -2.39 18.37
N SER A 54 -2.80 -2.44 18.88
CA SER A 54 -4.01 -2.19 18.12
C SER A 54 -4.63 -0.88 18.58
N VAL A 55 -5.27 -0.18 17.66
CA VAL A 55 -6.05 1.02 17.90
C VAL A 55 -7.42 0.81 17.26
N ALA A 56 -8.44 1.52 17.75
CA ALA A 56 -9.74 1.53 17.08
C ALA A 56 -9.59 2.16 15.69
N GLU A 57 -10.11 1.49 14.66
CA GLU A 57 -10.11 1.92 13.26
C GLU A 57 -11.55 1.76 12.72
N GLY A 58 -12.04 2.76 11.98
CA GLY A 58 -13.43 2.83 11.52
C GLY A 58 -14.41 3.52 12.48
N PRO A 59 -15.74 3.41 12.24
CA PRO A 59 -16.35 2.66 11.14
C PRO A 59 -16.06 3.29 9.77
N PHE A 60 -15.81 2.46 8.76
CA PHE A 60 -15.56 2.88 7.39
C PHE A 60 -16.70 2.47 6.45
N GLY A 61 -17.03 3.34 5.50
CA GLY A 61 -18.02 3.05 4.47
C GLY A 61 -17.39 2.18 3.39
N GLU A 62 -17.49 0.87 3.56
CA GLU A 62 -16.86 -0.10 2.68
C GLU A 62 -17.47 -0.12 1.27
N PHE A 63 -16.76 -0.75 0.33
CA PHE A 63 -17.15 -0.85 -1.09
C PHE A 63 -18.62 -1.25 -1.36
N PRO A 64 -19.31 -2.08 -0.53
CA PRO A 64 -20.71 -2.43 -0.77
C PRO A 64 -21.68 -1.25 -0.53
N GLY A 65 -21.22 -0.13 0.03
CA GLY A 65 -21.99 1.09 0.23
C GLY A 65 -22.75 1.16 1.56
N TYR A 66 -22.39 0.32 2.55
CA TYR A 66 -22.97 0.38 3.89
C TYR A 66 -21.98 1.03 4.87
N LEU A 67 -22.46 2.00 5.66
CA LEU A 67 -21.73 2.55 6.79
C LEU A 67 -22.25 1.89 8.08
N PRO A 68 -21.43 1.11 8.79
CA PRO A 68 -21.80 0.58 10.09
C PRO A 68 -22.05 1.74 11.06
N THR A 69 -23.18 1.72 11.77
CA THR A 69 -23.49 2.71 12.81
C THR A 69 -23.02 2.27 14.20
N SER A 70 -22.54 1.03 14.33
CA SER A 70 -21.91 0.50 15.52
C SER A 70 -20.50 1.07 15.70
N PRO A 71 -20.07 1.40 16.93
CA PRO A 71 -18.69 1.83 17.19
C PRO A 71 -17.69 0.72 16.88
N ALA A 72 -16.48 1.12 16.49
CA ALA A 72 -15.31 0.26 16.27
C ALA A 72 -14.67 -0.20 17.58
#